data_AF-A0A2D7AU35-F1
#
_entry.id   AF-A0A2D7AU35-F1
#
_cell.length_a   1.000
_cell.length_b   1.000
_cell.length_c   1.000
_cell.angle_alpha   90.00
_cell.angle_beta   90.00
_cell.angle_gamma   90.00
#
_symmetry.space_group_name_H-M   'P 1'
#
loop_
_entity.id
_entity.type
_entity.pdbx_description
1 polymer ?
#
loop_
_entity_poly.entity_id
_entity_poly.type
_entity_poly.pdbx_seq_one_letter_code
_entity_poly.pdbx_strand_id
1 'polypeptide(L)'
;MKSFDEFKVYHGDKWPEAFAVMTTWESLGALVFRGDLKFNLVYDLFSGLIQYHHKLCYKLILADREEGGDTRFEWFTWLAERLEEYDSGEDTPQAAHVKYKDWTPPNVK
;
A
#
# COMPACT_ATOMS: atom_id res chain seq x y z
N MET A 1 -1.68 17.71 -2.74
CA MET A 1 -0.21 17.78 -2.65
C MET A 1 0.36 17.42 -4.01
N LYS A 2 1.12 18.33 -4.61
CA LYS A 2 1.61 18.26 -5.98
C LYS A 2 3.14 18.35 -6.09
N SER A 3 3.85 18.45 -4.97
CA SER A 3 5.32 18.47 -4.95
C SER A 3 5.86 17.99 -3.61
N PHE A 4 7.13 17.61 -3.58
CA PHE A 4 7.79 17.16 -2.36
C PHE A 4 7.98 18.28 -1.33
N ASP A 5 8.08 19.53 -1.78
CA ASP A 5 8.13 20.68 -0.86
C ASP A 5 6.77 20.92 -0.18
N GLU A 6 5.65 20.81 -0.92
CA GLU A 6 4.32 20.84 -0.31
C GLU A 6 4.13 19.70 0.70
N PHE A 7 4.70 18.52 0.42
CA PHE A 7 4.70 17.38 1.34
C PHE A 7 5.42 17.69 2.65
N LYS A 8 6.65 18.22 2.57
CA LYS A 8 7.41 18.62 3.76
C LYS A 8 6.70 19.69 4.56
N VAL A 9 6.14 20.71 3.90
CA VAL A 9 5.41 21.79 4.58
C VAL A 9 4.16 21.26 5.30
N TYR A 10 3.39 20.39 4.65
CA TYR A 10 2.17 19.84 5.23
C TYR A 10 2.43 18.96 6.46
N HIS A 11 3.48 18.13 6.42
CA HIS A 11 3.82 17.23 7.52
C HIS A 11 4.75 17.87 8.58
N GLY A 12 5.33 19.04 8.30
CA GLY A 12 6.26 19.71 9.20
C GLY A 12 7.44 18.80 9.58
N ASP A 13 7.86 18.83 10.84
CA ASP A 13 8.96 17.99 11.34
C ASP A 13 8.70 16.48 11.23
N LYS A 14 7.45 16.07 10.94
CA LYS A 14 7.02 14.68 10.75
C LYS A 14 7.06 14.18 9.31
N TRP A 15 7.55 14.99 8.38
CA TRP A 15 7.69 14.58 6.98
C TRP A 15 8.56 13.32 6.80
N PRO A 16 9.65 13.08 7.56
CA PRO A 16 10.45 11.87 7.39
C PRO A 16 9.67 10.61 7.73
N GLU A 17 8.85 10.62 8.79
CA GLU A 17 8.01 9.49 9.19
C GLU A 17 6.91 9.22 8.15
N ALA A 18 6.28 10.27 7.62
CA ALA A 18 5.30 10.12 6.55
C ALA A 18 5.93 9.53 5.28
N PHE A 19 7.14 9.96 4.94
CA PHE A 19 7.89 9.44 3.80
C PHE A 19 8.32 7.98 4.02
N ALA A 20 8.72 7.63 5.24
CA ALA A 20 9.08 6.26 5.60
C ALA A 20 7.92 5.27 5.36
N VAL A 21 6.68 5.68 5.64
CA VAL A 21 5.48 4.88 5.33
C VAL A 21 5.34 4.64 3.82
N MET A 22 5.54 5.68 2.98
CA MET A 22 5.53 5.51 1.52
C MET A 22 6.61 4.51 1.06
N THR A 23 7.84 4.62 1.58
CA THR A 23 8.94 3.69 1.25
C THR A 23 8.72 2.27 1.78
N THR A 24 7.88 2.11 2.81
CA THR A 24 7.49 0.80 3.32
C THR A 24 6.56 0.10 2.33
N TRP A 25 5.58 0.81 1.78
CA TRP A 25 4.72 0.28 0.71
C TRP A 25 5.52 -0.05 -0.55
N GLU A 26 6.49 0.80 -0.92
CA GLU A 26 7.43 0.53 -2.01
C GLU A 26 8.18 -0.79 -1.80
N SER A 27 8.74 -0.99 -0.60
CA SER A 27 9.48 -2.21 -0.26
C SER A 27 8.59 -3.45 -0.30
N LEU A 28 7.36 -3.35 0.19
CA LEU A 28 6.39 -4.44 0.16
C LEU A 28 6.02 -4.83 -1.28
N GLY A 29 5.83 -3.86 -2.18
CA GLY A 29 5.55 -4.14 -3.59
C GLY A 29 6.67 -4.95 -4.25
N ALA A 30 7.92 -4.54 -4.05
CA ALA A 30 9.08 -5.25 -4.58
C ALA A 30 9.27 -6.66 -3.97
N LEU A 31 8.95 -6.84 -2.68
CA LEU A 31 9.00 -8.15 -2.02
C LEU A 31 7.92 -9.10 -2.54
N VAL A 32 6.70 -8.59 -2.76
CA VAL A 32 5.59 -9.36 -3.32
C VAL A 32 5.91 -9.80 -4.75
N PHE A 33 6.39 -8.88 -5.60
CA PHE A 33 6.74 -9.19 -6.99
C PHE A 33 7.81 -10.28 -7.09
N ARG A 34 8.82 -10.25 -6.22
CA ARG A 34 9.90 -11.25 -6.18
C ARG A 34 9.48 -12.59 -5.59
N GLY A 35 8.30 -12.68 -4.96
CA GLY A 35 7.82 -13.87 -4.27
C GLY A 35 8.40 -14.07 -2.86
N ASP A 36 9.14 -13.09 -2.33
CA ASP A 36 9.68 -13.12 -0.97
C ASP A 36 8.56 -12.94 0.09
N LEU A 37 7.47 -12.29 -0.30
CA LEU A 37 6.30 -12.06 0.55
C LEU A 37 5.02 -12.48 -0.18
N LYS A 38 4.16 -13.25 0.52
CA LYS A 38 2.89 -13.72 -0.07
C LYS A 38 1.93 -12.54 -0.27
N PHE A 39 1.40 -12.40 -1.48
CA PHE A 39 0.41 -11.37 -1.81
C PHE A 39 -0.78 -11.36 -0.83
N ASN A 40 -1.39 -12.52 -0.56
CA ASN A 40 -2.54 -12.61 0.36
C ASN A 40 -2.22 -12.17 1.79
N LEU A 41 -0.97 -12.31 2.24
CA LEU A 41 -0.58 -11.81 3.56
C LEU A 41 -0.54 -10.29 3.59
N VAL A 42 -0.03 -9.65 2.53
CA VAL A 42 -0.07 -8.20 2.38
C VAL A 42 -1.51 -7.71 2.23
N TYR A 43 -2.32 -8.44 1.48
CA TYR A 43 -3.74 -8.15 1.31
C TYR A 43 -4.45 -8.12 2.67
N ASP A 44 -4.33 -9.19 3.45
CA ASP A 44 -5.01 -9.32 4.75
C ASP A 44 -4.57 -8.25 5.78
N LEU A 45 -3.30 -7.83 5.72
CA LEU A 45 -2.73 -6.88 6.68
C LEU A 45 -2.92 -5.41 6.29
N PHE A 46 -2.81 -5.08 5.00
CA PHE A 46 -2.58 -3.70 4.56
C PHE A 46 -3.33 -3.26 3.31
N SER A 47 -4.14 -4.11 2.64
CA SER A 47 -4.74 -3.80 1.33
C SER A 47 -5.39 -2.41 1.27
N GLY A 48 -6.38 -2.19 2.14
CA GLY A 48 -7.13 -0.93 2.18
C GLY A 48 -6.28 0.28 2.57
N LEU A 49 -5.27 0.09 3.43
CA LEU A 49 -4.36 1.18 3.81
C LEU A 49 -3.44 1.57 2.65
N ILE A 50 -2.90 0.59 1.92
CA ILE A 50 -2.05 0.81 0.75
C ILE A 50 -2.84 1.52 -0.34
N GLN A 51 -4.03 1.02 -0.70
CA GLN A 51 -4.89 1.62 -1.73
C GLN A 51 -5.30 3.06 -1.37
N TYR A 52 -5.75 3.27 -0.13
CA TYR A 52 -6.14 4.59 0.34
C TYR A 52 -4.96 5.58 0.34
N HIS A 53 -3.81 5.15 0.85
CA HIS A 53 -2.62 6.00 0.90
C HIS A 53 -2.07 6.30 -0.49
N HIS A 54 -2.07 5.32 -1.40
CA HIS A 54 -1.68 5.53 -2.79
C HIS A 54 -2.55 6.60 -3.44
N LYS A 55 -3.87 6.53 -3.28
CA LYS A 55 -4.80 7.55 -3.79
C LYS A 55 -4.52 8.96 -3.24
N LEU A 56 -4.16 9.09 -1.96
CA LEU A 56 -3.79 10.37 -1.36
C LEU A 56 -2.47 10.91 -1.94
N CYS A 57 -1.48 10.04 -2.12
CA CYS A 57 -0.14 10.39 -2.57
C CYS A 57 0.02 10.41 -4.09
N TYR A 58 -0.97 9.95 -4.87
CA TYR A 58 -0.81 9.70 -6.30
C TYR A 58 -0.32 10.93 -7.08
N LYS A 59 -0.86 12.11 -6.77
CA LYS A 59 -0.42 13.37 -7.39
C LYS A 59 1.03 13.74 -7.05
N LEU A 60 1.47 13.43 -5.84
CA LEU A 60 2.87 13.63 -5.44
C LEU A 60 3.79 12.66 -6.19
N ILE A 61 3.39 11.38 -6.29
CA ILE A 61 4.14 10.35 -7.01
C ILE A 61 4.32 10.73 -8.48
N LEU A 62 3.24 11.19 -9.14
CA LEU A 62 3.32 11.65 -10.53
C LEU A 62 4.28 12.84 -10.69
N ALA A 63 4.21 13.83 -9.79
CA ALA A 63 5.14 14.97 -9.84
C ALA A 63 6.60 14.55 -9.64
N ASP A 64 6.88 13.61 -8.73
CA ASP A 64 8.24 13.09 -8.51
C ASP A 64 8.76 12.33 -9.74
N ARG A 65 7.87 11.67 -10.51
CA ARG A 65 8.24 10.98 -11.77
C ARG A 65 8.51 11.95 -12.92
N GLU A 66 7.81 13.07 -13.00
CA GLU A 66 8.07 14.11 -14.01
C GLU A 66 9.51 14.64 -13.92
N GLU A 67 10.07 14.72 -12.71
CA GLU A 67 11.44 15.20 -12.48
C GLU A 67 12.48 14.07 -12.41
N GLY A 68 12.12 12.93 -11.79
CA GLY A 68 13.04 11.86 -11.41
C GLY A 68 12.96 10.57 -12.23
N GLY A 69 12.03 10.49 -13.19
CA GLY A 69 11.78 9.31 -14.02
C GLY A 69 10.74 8.35 -13.43
N ASP A 70 10.23 7.46 -14.28
CA ASP A 70 9.02 6.65 -14.01
C ASP A 70 9.17 5.62 -12.87
N THR A 71 10.41 5.32 -12.47
CA THR A 71 10.72 4.31 -11.44
C THR A 71 10.48 4.80 -10.01
N ARG A 72 10.13 6.09 -9.81
CA ARG A 72 9.81 6.63 -8.49
C ARG A 72 8.49 6.06 -7.97
N PHE A 73 8.52 5.44 -6.79
CA PHE A 73 7.37 4.80 -6.16
C PHE A 73 6.61 3.83 -7.09
N GLU A 74 7.34 3.17 -7.99
CA GLU A 74 6.76 2.26 -8.98
C GLU A 74 6.14 1.05 -8.30
N TRP A 75 6.80 0.49 -7.28
CA TRP A 75 6.31 -0.72 -6.60
C TRP A 75 5.14 -0.44 -5.68
N PHE A 76 5.09 0.75 -5.07
CA PHE A 76 3.93 1.20 -4.32
C PHE A 76 2.72 1.35 -5.26
N THR A 77 2.91 1.98 -6.42
CA THR A 77 1.83 2.12 -7.42
C THR A 77 1.39 0.76 -7.95
N TRP A 78 2.34 -0.07 -8.38
CA TRP A 78 2.08 -1.40 -8.89
C TRP A 78 1.32 -2.25 -7.87
N LEU A 79 1.73 -2.24 -6.59
CA LEU A 79 1.08 -3.01 -5.54
C LEU A 79 -0.36 -2.53 -5.31
N ALA A 80 -0.59 -1.21 -5.27
CA ALA A 80 -1.93 -0.66 -5.09
C ALA A 80 -2.88 -1.09 -6.23
N GLU A 81 -2.41 -1.07 -7.48
CA GLU A 81 -3.19 -1.54 -8.63
C GLU A 81 -3.50 -3.04 -8.56
N ARG A 82 -2.52 -3.88 -8.20
CA ARG A 82 -2.76 -5.33 -8.08
C ARG A 82 -3.78 -5.65 -6.98
N LEU A 83 -3.78 -4.88 -5.90
CA LEU A 83 -4.79 -4.99 -4.83
C LEU A 83 -6.18 -4.59 -5.33
N GLU A 84 -6.29 -3.48 -6.08
CA GLU A 84 -7.57 -3.03 -6.67
C GLU A 84 -8.12 -4.00 -7.71
N GLU A 85 -7.25 -4.57 -8.54
CA GLU A 85 -7.62 -5.63 -9.49
C GLU A 85 -8.13 -6.89 -8.77
N TYR A 86 -7.47 -7.28 -7.68
CA TYR A 86 -7.90 -8.43 -6.88
C TYR A 86 -9.25 -8.20 -6.19
N ASP A 87 -9.52 -6.98 -5.71
CA ASP A 87 -10.81 -6.60 -5.15
C ASP A 87 -11.96 -6.59 -6.17
N SER A 88 -11.62 -6.41 -7.45
CA SER A 88 -12.57 -6.36 -8.56
C SER A 88 -12.81 -7.73 -9.23
N GLY A 89 -12.11 -8.77 -8.77
CA GLY A 89 -12.21 -10.12 -9.32
C GLY A 89 -13.47 -10.88 -8.89
N GLU A 90 -13.70 -12.05 -9.51
CA GLU A 90 -14.80 -12.93 -9.10
C GLU A 90 -14.58 -13.57 -7.72
N ASP A 91 -13.31 -13.68 -7.29
CA ASP A 91 -12.88 -14.32 -6.04
C ASP A 91 -12.60 -13.32 -4.90
N THR A 92 -13.20 -12.12 -4.93
CA THR A 92 -12.97 -11.09 -3.90
C THR A 92 -13.23 -11.63 -2.49
N PRO A 93 -12.26 -11.53 -1.57
CA PRO A 93 -12.45 -12.00 -0.20
C PRO A 93 -13.58 -11.28 0.52
N GLN A 94 -14.46 -12.05 1.15
CA GLN A 94 -15.44 -11.48 2.09
C GLN A 94 -14.72 -10.93 3.33
N ALA A 95 -15.17 -9.76 3.80
CA ALA A 95 -14.61 -9.12 5.00
C ALA A 95 -14.49 -10.09 6.17
N ALA A 96 -13.31 -10.14 6.80
CA ALA A 96 -12.98 -11.13 7.82
C ALA A 96 -13.97 -11.15 9.00
N HIS A 97 -14.43 -9.98 9.45
CA HIS A 97 -15.42 -9.85 10.53
C HIS A 97 -16.80 -10.42 10.18
N VAL A 98 -17.07 -10.68 8.89
CA VAL A 98 -18.28 -11.35 8.41
C VAL A 98 -18.01 -12.84 8.18
N LYS A 99 -16.97 -13.16 7.39
CA LYS A 99 -16.65 -14.54 6.98
C LYS A 99 -16.26 -15.44 8.16
N TYR A 100 -15.51 -14.87 9.11
CA TYR A 100 -14.95 -15.60 10.25
C TYR A 100 -15.58 -15.16 11.58
N LYS A 101 -16.82 -14.66 11.55
CA LYS A 101 -17.55 -14.19 12.75
C LYS A 101 -17.64 -15.24 13.87
N ASP A 102 -17.62 -16.52 13.50
CA ASP A 102 -17.74 -17.67 14.42
C ASP A 102 -16.37 -18.34 14.69
N TRP A 103 -15.26 -17.74 14.25
CA TRP A 103 -13.93 -18.30 14.46
C TRP A 103 -13.57 -18.30 15.95
N THR A 104 -13.00 -19.40 16.42
CA THR A 104 -12.49 -19.53 17.77
C THR A 104 -10.99 -19.86 17.72
N PRO A 105 -10.19 -19.27 18.64
CA PRO A 105 -8.77 -19.58 18.70
C PRO A 105 -8.59 -21.07 19.02
N PRO A 106 -7.60 -21.75 18.40
CA PRO A 106 -7.31 -23.13 18.75
C PRO A 106 -6.99 -23.21 20.24
N ASN A 107 -7.52 -24.23 20.92
CA ASN A 107 -7.20 -24.50 22.33
C ASN A 107 -5.68 -24.67 22.45
N VAL A 108 -5.00 -23.63 22.96
CA VAL A 108 -3.58 -23.69 23.29
C VAL A 108 -3.48 -24.61 24.50
N LYS A 109 -2.98 -25.83 24.29
CA LYS A 109 -2.58 -26.72 25.39
C LYS A 109 -1.20 -26.33 25.89
#